data_AF-A0A292RXQ4-F1
#
_entry.id   AF-A0A292RXQ4-F1
#
_cell.length_a   1.000
_cell.length_b   1.000
_cell.length_c   1.000
_cell.angle_alpha   90.00
_cell.angle_beta   90.00
_cell.angle_gamma   90.00
#
_symmetry.space_group_name_H-M   'P 1'
#
loop_
_entity.id
_entity.type
_entity.pdbx_description
1 polymer ?
#
loop_
_entity_poly.entity_id
_entity_poly.type
_entity_poly.pdbx_seq_one_letter_code
_entity_poly.pdbx_strand_id
1 'polypeptide(L)'
;MSRLLFLYQMDLPHRAVAVYTYLYDRANKNGECWPSVNKIAGDIKLSPATVRRAIKDLKKSGLLEIQQRFREKGGKSSLLFQISK
;
A
#
# COMPACT_ATOMS: atom_id res chain seq x y z
N MET A 1 -19.10 10.77 -5.95
CA MET A 1 -18.23 9.87 -5.17
C MET A 1 -17.95 8.63 -6.01
N SER A 2 -16.88 8.66 -6.82
CA SER A 2 -16.56 7.54 -7.73
C SER A 2 -15.04 7.45 -7.96
N ARG A 3 -14.24 7.69 -6.90
CA ARG A 3 -12.80 7.97 -7.04
C ARG A 3 -11.93 6.72 -7.27
N LEU A 4 -12.49 5.52 -7.13
CA LEU A 4 -11.78 4.23 -7.19
C LEU A 4 -12.37 3.24 -8.21
N LEU A 5 -13.28 3.66 -9.10
CA LEU A 5 -13.86 2.76 -10.13
C LEU A 5 -12.79 2.11 -11.02
N PHE A 6 -11.67 2.81 -11.26
CA PHE A 6 -10.55 2.28 -12.04
C PHE A 6 -9.96 1.00 -11.42
N LEU A 7 -9.97 0.84 -10.08
CA LEU A 7 -9.48 -0.37 -9.43
C LEU A 7 -10.35 -1.60 -9.74
N TYR A 8 -11.66 -1.40 -9.95
CA TYR A 8 -12.59 -2.47 -10.34
C TYR A 8 -12.52 -2.79 -11.83
N GLN A 9 -12.02 -1.85 -12.65
CA GLN A 9 -11.75 -2.07 -14.07
C GLN A 9 -10.40 -2.74 -14.31
N MET A 10 -9.47 -2.64 -13.36
CA MET A 10 -8.21 -3.36 -13.39
C MET A 10 -8.41 -4.82 -12.96
N ASP A 11 -7.72 -5.75 -13.62
CA ASP A 11 -7.71 -7.18 -13.27
C ASP A 11 -6.86 -7.43 -12.01
N LEU A 12 -7.27 -6.81 -10.90
CA LEU A 12 -6.60 -6.89 -9.61
C LEU A 12 -7.36 -7.85 -8.68
N PRO A 13 -6.64 -8.66 -7.91
CA PRO A 13 -7.27 -9.50 -6.91
C PRO A 13 -7.90 -8.62 -5.82
N HIS A 14 -9.03 -9.03 -5.25
CA HIS A 14 -9.79 -8.21 -4.29
C HIS A 14 -8.96 -7.79 -3.06
N ARG A 15 -8.00 -8.63 -2.65
CA ARG A 15 -7.01 -8.30 -1.61
C ARG A 15 -6.17 -7.06 -1.92
N ALA A 16 -5.82 -6.85 -3.19
CA ALA A 16 -5.02 -5.72 -3.65
C ALA A 16 -5.86 -4.45 -3.62
N VAL A 17 -7.11 -4.51 -4.08
CA VAL A 17 -8.05 -3.38 -4.00
C VAL A 17 -8.28 -2.92 -2.57
N ALA A 18 -8.48 -3.86 -1.64
CA ALA A 18 -8.67 -3.53 -0.22
C ALA A 18 -7.43 -2.85 0.39
N VAL A 19 -6.23 -3.38 0.13
CA VAL A 19 -4.97 -2.79 0.62
C VAL A 19 -4.71 -1.43 -0.02
N TYR A 20 -4.95 -1.27 -1.33
CA TYR A 20 -4.78 0.00 -2.01
C TYR A 20 -5.71 1.07 -1.46
N THR A 21 -7.00 0.74 -1.28
CA THR A 21 -8.00 1.67 -0.73
C THR A 21 -7.58 2.15 0.66
N TYR A 22 -7.14 1.22 1.51
CA TYR A 22 -6.64 1.56 2.84
C TYR A 22 -5.39 2.47 2.80
N LEU A 23 -4.44 2.18 1.91
CA LEU A 23 -3.24 3.00 1.77
C LEU A 23 -3.61 4.40 1.23
N TYR A 24 -4.56 4.47 0.29
CA TYR A 24 -5.06 5.70 -0.29
C TYR A 24 -5.73 6.60 0.75
N ASP A 25 -6.58 6.04 1.60
CA ASP A 25 -7.25 6.80 2.67
C ASP A 25 -6.27 7.32 3.73
N ARG A 26 -5.10 6.68 3.87
CA ARG A 26 -4.06 7.06 4.83
C ARG A 26 -2.88 7.81 4.20
N ALA A 27 -2.90 8.00 2.89
CA ALA A 27 -1.85 8.72 2.18
C ALA A 27 -1.94 10.21 2.50
N ASN A 28 -0.78 10.85 2.63
CA ASN A 28 -0.69 12.30 2.78
C ASN A 28 -1.02 13.02 1.45
N LYS A 29 -0.91 14.36 1.45
CA LYS A 29 -1.13 15.18 0.24
C LYS A 29 -0.21 14.82 -0.94
N ASN A 30 0.92 14.18 -0.67
CA ASN A 30 1.90 13.73 -1.66
C ASN A 30 1.67 12.27 -2.11
N GLY A 31 0.64 11.59 -1.60
CA GLY A 31 0.39 10.18 -1.91
C GLY A 31 1.30 9.20 -1.15
N GLU A 32 1.97 9.66 -0.09
CA GLU A 32 2.92 8.84 0.67
C GLU A 32 2.31 8.37 1.99
N CYS A 33 2.66 7.15 2.39
CA CYS A 33 2.32 6.62 3.70
C CYS A 33 3.41 5.68 4.24
N TRP A 34 3.47 5.53 5.57
CA TRP A 34 4.48 4.69 6.26
C TRP A 34 3.89 3.62 7.19
N PRO A 35 2.74 2.98 6.87
CA PRO A 35 2.20 1.94 7.73
C PRO A 35 3.09 0.69 7.72
N SER A 36 3.23 0.02 8.85
CA SER A 36 3.84 -1.30 8.89
C SER A 36 2.88 -2.36 8.33
N VAL A 37 3.42 -3.44 7.76
CA VAL A 37 2.62 -4.57 7.26
C VAL A 37 1.67 -5.11 8.34
N ASN A 38 2.12 -5.19 9.60
CA ASN A 38 1.31 -5.65 10.71
C ASN A 38 0.17 -4.68 11.05
N LYS A 39 0.38 -3.37 10.88
CA LYS A 39 -0.67 -2.37 11.10
C LYS A 39 -1.75 -2.45 10.03
N ILE A 40 -1.35 -2.59 8.76
CA ILE A 40 -2.29 -2.83 7.64
C ILE A 40 -3.10 -4.11 7.91
N ALA A 41 -2.40 -5.19 8.28
CA ALA A 41 -3.01 -6.48 8.56
C ALA A 41 -4.05 -6.40 9.69
N GLY A 42 -3.71 -5.74 10.80
CA GLY A 42 -4.62 -5.56 11.94
C GLY A 42 -5.86 -4.73 11.57
N ASP A 43 -5.67 -3.63 10.86
CA ASP A 43 -6.76 -2.70 10.55
C ASP A 43 -7.75 -3.27 9.51
N ILE A 44 -7.25 -3.98 8.49
CA ILE A 44 -8.09 -4.60 7.44
C ILE A 44 -8.53 -6.02 7.84
N LYS A 45 -8.12 -6.51 9.03
CA LYS A 45 -8.37 -7.89 9.50
C LYS A 45 -7.89 -8.97 8.51
N LEU A 46 -6.76 -8.70 7.85
CA LEU A 46 -6.11 -9.64 6.94
C LEU A 46 -4.85 -10.23 7.59
N SER A 47 -4.44 -11.42 7.14
CA SER A 47 -3.15 -11.95 7.57
C SER A 47 -2.00 -11.09 7.02
N PRO A 48 -0.88 -10.92 7.76
CA PRO A 48 0.31 -10.25 7.25
C PRO A 48 0.83 -10.86 5.94
N ALA A 49 0.67 -12.17 5.74
CA ALA A 49 1.03 -12.84 4.50
C ALA A 49 0.16 -12.40 3.32
N THR A 50 -1.15 -12.25 3.54
CA THR A 50 -2.09 -11.73 2.53
C THR A 50 -1.75 -10.30 2.15
N VAL A 51 -1.42 -9.45 3.14
CA VAL A 51 -1.00 -8.07 2.89
C VAL A 51 0.28 -8.02 2.05
N ARG A 52 1.30 -8.85 2.36
CA ARG A 52 2.52 -8.93 1.53
C ARG A 52 2.23 -9.34 0.09
N ARG A 53 1.32 -10.29 -0.13
CA ARG A 53 0.88 -10.71 -1.47
C ARG A 53 0.18 -9.57 -2.20
N ALA A 54 -0.76 -8.90 -1.54
CA ALA A 54 -1.48 -7.75 -2.08
C ALA A 54 -0.51 -6.62 -2.48
N ILE A 55 0.46 -6.28 -1.62
CA ILE A 55 1.51 -5.30 -1.92
C ILE A 55 2.32 -5.71 -3.16
N LYS A 56 2.65 -7.00 -3.31
CA LYS A 56 3.35 -7.51 -4.49
C LYS A 56 2.51 -7.38 -5.76
N ASP A 57 1.22 -7.66 -5.68
CA ASP A 57 0.27 -7.51 -6.80
C ASP A 57 0.12 -6.02 -7.20
N LEU A 58 0.03 -5.12 -6.23
CA LEU A 58 -0.03 -3.66 -6.45
C LEU A 58 1.28 -3.11 -7.04
N LYS A 59 2.43 -3.62 -6.60
CA LYS A 59 3.72 -3.26 -7.20
C LYS A 59 3.82 -3.75 -8.65
N LYS A 60 3.33 -4.96 -8.94
CA LYS A 60 3.33 -5.53 -10.30
C LYS A 60 2.43 -4.75 -11.26
N SER A 61 1.35 -4.17 -10.75
CA SER A 61 0.43 -3.32 -11.54
C SER A 61 0.87 -1.87 -11.68
N GLY A 62 2.00 -1.47 -11.07
CA GLY A 62 2.53 -0.10 -11.16
C GLY A 62 1.77 0.92 -10.32
N LEU A 63 0.80 0.50 -9.50
CA LEU A 63 0.00 1.39 -8.65
C LEU A 63 0.70 1.78 -7.35
N LEU A 64 1.73 1.03 -6.96
CA LEU A 64 2.40 1.18 -5.67
C LEU A 64 3.91 1.08 -5.83
N GLU A 65 4.59 2.13 -5.41
CA GLU A 65 6.04 2.13 -5.23
C GLU A 65 6.40 1.98 -3.76
N ILE A 66 7.47 1.21 -3.51
CA ILE A 66 7.97 0.96 -2.17
C ILE A 66 9.41 1.40 -2.13
N GLN A 67 9.70 2.38 -1.27
CA GLN A 67 11.04 2.90 -1.06
C GLN A 67 11.50 2.57 0.37
N GLN A 68 12.71 2.04 0.48
CA GLN A 68 13.34 1.82 1.77
C GLN A 68 13.88 3.16 2.28
N ARG A 69 13.37 3.65 3.42
CA ARG A 69 13.97 4.80 4.09
C ARG A 69 15.12 4.38 5.00
N PHE A 70 16.13 5.24 5.04
CA PHE A 70 17.24 5.18 5.98
C PHE A 70 17.16 6.42 6.89
N ARG A 71 17.44 6.25 8.18
CA ARG A 71 17.68 7.37 9.09
C ARG A 71 19.07 7.94 8.83
N GLU A 72 19.28 9.20 9.17
CA GLU A 72 20.59 9.87 9.11
C GLU A 72 21.69 9.11 9.88
N LYS A 73 21.31 8.37 10.94
CA LYS A 73 22.21 7.50 11.72
C LYS A 73 22.31 6.06 11.19
N GLY A 74 21.97 5.79 9.93
CA GLY A 74 22.14 4.48 9.27
C GLY A 74 21.13 3.39 9.66
N GLY A 75 20.23 3.66 10.61
CA GLY A 75 19.16 2.73 10.99
C GLY A 75 18.10 2.56 9.89
N LYS A 76 17.74 1.31 9.58
CA LYS A 76 16.61 0.98 8.68
C LYS A 76 15.32 1.58 9.26
N SER A 77 14.63 2.41 8.49
CA SER A 77 13.32 2.94 8.86
C SER A 77 12.18 2.14 8.23
N SER A 78 10.95 2.50 8.61
CA SER A 78 9.74 2.00 7.96
C SER A 78 9.80 2.20 6.44
N LEU A 79 9.21 1.26 5.72
CA LEU A 79 9.02 1.35 4.28
C LEU A 79 8.13 2.56 3.97
N LEU A 80 8.54 3.37 2.99
CA LEU A 80 7.71 4.40 2.39
C LEU A 80 6.92 3.74 1.26
N PHE A 81 5.61 3.84 1.35
CA PHE A 81 4.69 3.45 0.31
C PHE A 81 4.23 4.71 -0.40
N GLN A 82 4.51 4.79 -1.70
CA GLN A 82 4.09 5.88 -2.55
C GLN A 82 3.03 5.36 -3.52
N ILE A 83 1.87 5.99 -3.50
CA ILE A 83 0.77 5.66 -4.40
C ILE A 83 1.03 6.42 -5.69
N SER A 84 1.27 5.67 -6.76
CA SER A 84 1.36 6.22 -8.11
C SER A 84 -0.06 6.40 -8.65
N LYS A 85 -0.34 7.58 -9.20
CA LYS A 85 -1.67 7.99 -9.69
C LYS A 85 -1.70 7.99 -11.22
#